data_AF-A0A4S0JFE4-F1
#
_entry.id   AF-A0A4S0JFE4-F1
#
_cell.length_a   1.000
_cell.length_b   1.000
_cell.length_c   1.000
_cell.angle_alpha   90.00
_cell.angle_beta   90.00
_cell.angle_gamma   90.00
#
_symmetry.space_group_name_H-M   'P 1'
#
loop_
_entity.id
_entity.type
_entity.pdbx_description
1 polymer ?
#
loop_
_entity_poly.entity_id
_entity_poly.type
_entity_poly.pdbx_seq_one_letter_code
_entity_poly.pdbx_strand_id
1 'polypeptide(L)'
;DKWWDFYRNLFGFKQIHFFDIDGKITGLVSRAITSPCGKIRIPLNESKDETSQIAEYLKKYNGEGIQHIAVGTDEIYAATDKLAENGLKFMPGPP
;
A
#
# COMPACT_ATOMS: atom_id res chain seq x y z
N ASP A 1 13.77 -6.82 7.29
CA ASP A 1 12.44 -7.38 6.98
C ASP A 1 11.57 -7.60 8.23
N LYS A 2 11.50 -6.59 9.10
CA LYS A 2 10.92 -6.70 10.44
C LYS A 2 9.42 -7.02 10.41
N TRP A 3 8.67 -6.34 9.55
CA TRP A 3 7.22 -6.51 9.45
C TRP A 3 6.82 -7.80 8.75
N TRP A 4 7.58 -8.23 7.74
CA TRP A 4 7.38 -9.56 7.15
C TRP A 4 7.55 -10.66 8.20
N ASP A 5 8.64 -10.63 8.96
CA ASP A 5 8.90 -11.61 10.00
C ASP A 5 7.80 -11.62 11.08
N PHE A 6 7.32 -10.45 11.49
CA PHE A 6 6.20 -10.32 12.43
C PHE A 6 4.93 -11.04 11.93
N TYR A 7 4.47 -10.72 10.71
CA TYR A 7 3.24 -11.31 10.17
C TYR A 7 3.40 -12.80 9.82
N ARG A 8 4.57 -13.20 9.31
CA ARG A 8 4.89 -14.59 9.02
C ARG A 8 4.91 -15.44 10.29
N ASN A 9 5.67 -15.03 11.29
CA ASN A 9 6.00 -15.88 12.43
C ASN A 9 4.87 -15.95 13.47
N LEU A 10 4.14 -14.84 13.68
CA LEU A 10 3.07 -14.78 14.69
C LEU A 10 1.69 -15.15 14.14
N PHE A 11 1.43 -14.83 12.86
CA PHE A 11 0.09 -14.96 12.26
C PHE A 11 0.05 -15.91 11.06
N GLY A 12 1.18 -16.51 10.69
CA GLY A 12 1.26 -17.47 9.59
C GLY A 12 1.03 -16.87 8.20
N PHE A 13 1.21 -15.57 8.02
CA PHE A 13 1.04 -14.93 6.71
C PHE A 13 2.01 -15.52 5.69
N LYS A 14 1.56 -15.57 4.43
CA LYS A 14 2.35 -16.04 3.29
C LYS A 14 2.58 -14.90 2.31
N GLN A 15 3.75 -14.87 1.71
CA GLN A 15 4.02 -14.00 0.56
C GLN A 15 3.32 -14.58 -0.67
N ILE A 16 2.58 -13.73 -1.38
CA ILE A 16 1.92 -14.09 -2.64
C ILE A 16 2.55 -13.40 -3.85
N HIS A 17 3.18 -12.24 -3.64
CA HIS A 17 3.90 -11.55 -4.70
C HIS A 17 5.04 -10.70 -4.11
N PHE A 18 6.10 -10.53 -4.87
CA PHE A 18 7.23 -9.68 -4.53
C PHE A 18 7.58 -8.84 -5.75
N PHE A 19 7.58 -7.53 -5.58
CA PHE A 19 8.00 -6.58 -6.58
C PHE A 19 9.28 -5.94 -6.11
N ASP A 20 10.29 -6.05 -6.96
CA ASP A 20 11.49 -5.25 -6.84
C ASP A 20 11.55 -4.33 -8.05
N ILE A 21 11.21 -3.06 -7.85
CA ILE A 21 11.10 -2.09 -8.93
C ILE A 21 12.23 -1.09 -8.76
N ASP A 22 13.18 -1.12 -9.67
CA ASP A 22 14.19 -0.07 -9.83
C ASP A 22 13.69 0.91 -10.91
N GLY A 23 12.99 1.96 -10.48
CA GLY A 23 12.59 3.04 -11.37
C GLY A 23 13.77 3.94 -11.76
N LYS A 24 13.65 4.69 -12.87
CA LYS A 24 14.66 5.68 -13.30
C LYS A 24 14.89 6.84 -12.30
N ILE A 25 14.02 7.02 -11.31
CA ILE A 25 14.02 8.15 -10.37
C ILE A 25 13.83 7.69 -8.92
N THR A 26 13.08 6.61 -8.67
CA THR A 26 12.89 6.02 -7.33
C THR A 26 12.69 4.51 -7.41
N GLY A 27 13.30 3.76 -6.50
CA GLY A 27 13.12 2.33 -6.28
C GLY A 27 12.22 2.01 -5.08
N LEU A 28 11.48 0.91 -5.19
CA LEU A 28 10.56 0.39 -4.18
C LEU A 28 10.76 -1.12 -4.05
N VAL A 29 10.80 -1.61 -2.82
CA VAL A 29 10.56 -3.03 -2.51
C VAL A 29 9.13 -3.16 -2.01
N SER A 30 8.31 -3.93 -2.72
CA SER A 30 6.94 -4.22 -2.30
C SER A 30 6.71 -5.71 -2.14
N ARG A 31 6.22 -6.12 -0.96
CA ARG A 31 5.87 -7.50 -0.65
C ARG A 31 4.39 -7.60 -0.36
N ALA A 32 3.65 -8.27 -1.23
CA ALA A 32 2.24 -8.57 -1.00
C ALA A 32 2.13 -9.85 -0.14
N ILE A 33 1.56 -9.71 1.06
CA ILE A 33 1.34 -10.83 1.99
C ILE A 33 -0.15 -11.06 2.21
N THR A 34 -0.52 -12.30 2.49
CA THR A 34 -1.91 -12.69 2.78
C THR A 34 -2.01 -13.58 4.02
N SER A 35 -3.11 -13.45 4.75
CA SER A 35 -3.40 -14.32 5.89
C SER A 35 -3.69 -15.76 5.44
N PRO A 36 -3.53 -16.77 6.32
CA PRO A 36 -3.86 -18.16 6.01
C PRO A 36 -5.29 -18.36 5.49
N CYS A 37 -6.24 -17.56 5.96
CA CYS A 37 -7.64 -17.62 5.54
C CYS A 37 -7.94 -16.81 4.25
N GLY A 38 -6.94 -16.15 3.66
CA GLY A 38 -7.06 -15.39 2.41
C GLY A 38 -7.84 -14.08 2.49
N LYS A 39 -8.38 -13.73 3.67
CA LYS A 39 -9.24 -12.56 3.88
C LYS A 39 -8.46 -11.26 4.08
N ILE A 40 -7.25 -11.33 4.64
CA ILE A 40 -6.42 -10.16 4.91
C ILE A 40 -5.29 -10.15 3.89
N ARG A 41 -5.09 -9.00 3.26
CA ARG A 41 -4.00 -8.74 2.31
C ARG A 41 -3.33 -7.44 2.71
N ILE A 42 -2.02 -7.49 2.88
CA ILE A 42 -1.22 -6.33 3.30
C ILE A 42 -0.05 -6.20 2.31
N PRO A 43 0.00 -5.13 1.51
CA PRO A 43 1.22 -4.75 0.81
C PRO A 43 2.19 -4.09 1.80
N LEU A 44 3.36 -4.67 2.00
CA LEU A 44 4.47 -4.06 2.74
C LEU A 44 5.36 -3.33 1.74
N ASN A 45 5.51 -2.01 1.91
CA ASN A 45 6.28 -1.16 1.01
C ASN A 45 7.47 -0.57 1.77
N GLU A 46 8.67 -0.75 1.22
CA GLU A 46 9.91 -0.16 1.73
C GLU A 46 10.55 0.70 0.65
N SER A 47 11.05 1.87 1.04
CA SER A 47 11.79 2.75 0.15
C SER A 47 13.19 2.23 -0.10
N LYS A 48 13.68 2.27 -1.34
CA LYS A 48 15.11 2.13 -1.63
C LYS A 48 15.86 3.47 -1.65
N ASP A 49 15.14 4.58 -1.83
CA ASP A 49 15.74 5.91 -2.01
C ASP A 49 15.21 6.96 -1.02
N GLU A 50 16.02 7.98 -0.74
CA GLU A 50 15.64 9.07 0.18
C GLU A 50 14.57 10.02 -0.39
N THR A 51 14.38 10.03 -1.70
CA THR A 51 13.42 10.91 -2.41
C THR A 51 12.13 10.21 -2.82
N SER A 52 11.90 8.96 -2.39
CA SER A 52 10.70 8.23 -2.78
C SER A 52 9.43 8.73 -2.08
N GLN A 53 8.29 8.44 -2.68
CA GLN A 53 6.97 8.70 -2.08
C GLN A 53 6.82 8.07 -0.68
N ILE A 54 7.50 6.95 -0.42
CA ILE A 54 7.47 6.26 0.88
C ILE A 54 8.31 7.02 1.90
N ALA A 55 9.49 7.50 1.50
CA ALA A 55 10.33 8.34 2.37
C ALA A 55 9.60 9.63 2.77
N GLU A 56 8.88 10.26 1.83
CA GLU A 56 8.01 11.39 2.16
C GLU A 56 6.90 11.01 3.15
N TYR A 57 6.26 9.86 2.98
CA TYR A 57 5.25 9.37 3.90
C TYR A 57 5.82 9.22 5.31
N LEU A 58 6.96 8.53 5.46
CA LEU A 58 7.60 8.32 6.76
C LEU A 58 7.94 9.65 7.45
N LYS A 59 8.42 10.64 6.69
CA LYS A 59 8.72 11.98 7.22
C LYS A 59 7.46 12.73 7.66
N LYS A 60 6.40 12.70 6.86
CA LYS A 60 5.12 13.37 7.16
C LYS A 60 4.37 12.69 8.32
N TYR A 61 4.44 11.36 8.38
CA TYR A 61 3.76 10.53 9.39
C TYR A 61 4.60 10.36 10.68
N ASN A 62 5.86 10.78 10.67
CA ASN A 62 6.83 10.63 11.76
C ASN A 62 7.07 9.17 12.17
N GLY A 63 7.16 8.28 11.19
CA GLY A 63 7.43 6.86 11.39
C GLY A 63 6.67 5.95 10.43
N GLU A 64 6.76 4.65 10.71
CA GLU A 64 6.05 3.59 9.99
C GLU A 64 4.55 3.62 10.29
N GLY A 65 3.72 3.22 9.32
CA GLY A 65 2.27 3.23 9.49
C GLY A 65 1.51 2.70 8.29
N ILE A 66 0.18 2.74 8.39
CA ILE A 66 -0.73 2.39 7.30
C ILE A 66 -0.86 3.61 6.38
N GLN A 67 -0.38 3.49 5.15
CA GLN A 67 -0.41 4.59 4.17
C GLN A 67 -1.81 4.81 3.58
N HIS A 68 -2.48 3.74 3.17
CA HIS A 68 -3.82 3.79 2.58
C HIS A 68 -4.61 2.51 2.87
N ILE A 69 -5.93 2.60 2.75
CA ILE A 69 -6.86 1.48 2.89
C ILE A 69 -7.69 1.39 1.61
N ALA A 70 -7.73 0.20 1.00
CA ALA A 70 -8.59 -0.06 -0.14
C ALA A 70 -10.00 -0.43 0.34
N VAL A 71 -11.01 0.25 -0.18
CA VAL A 71 -12.43 -0.03 0.11
C VAL A 71 -13.06 -0.65 -1.14
N GLY A 72 -13.56 -1.88 -1.01
CA GLY A 72 -14.21 -2.59 -2.11
C GLY A 72 -15.64 -2.11 -2.35
N THR A 73 -16.06 -2.09 -3.62
CA THR A 73 -17.42 -1.79 -4.05
C THR A 73 -17.72 -2.56 -5.34
N ASP A 74 -18.96 -3.00 -5.49
CA ASP A 74 -19.45 -3.63 -6.73
C ASP A 74 -19.86 -2.56 -7.78
N GLU A 75 -20.14 -1.33 -7.34
CA GLU A 75 -20.64 -0.22 -8.15
C GLU A 75 -19.63 0.93 -8.15
N ILE A 76 -18.49 0.75 -8.81
CA ILE A 76 -17.35 1.68 -8.71
C ILE A 76 -17.70 3.10 -9.16
N TYR A 77 -18.41 3.27 -10.29
CA TYR A 77 -18.78 4.59 -10.81
C TYR A 77 -19.73 5.33 -9.87
N ALA A 78 -20.81 4.67 -9.45
CA ALA A 78 -21.77 5.27 -8.52
C ALA A 78 -21.14 5.60 -7.16
N ALA A 79 -20.20 4.78 -6.69
CA ALA A 79 -19.47 5.03 -5.45
C ALA A 79 -18.52 6.24 -5.60
N THR A 80 -17.75 6.33 -6.69
CA THR A 80 -16.84 7.46 -6.92
C THR A 80 -17.59 8.77 -7.08
N ASP A 81 -18.72 8.78 -7.79
CA ASP A 81 -19.56 9.97 -7.99
C ASP A 81 -20.09 10.48 -6.65
N LYS A 82 -20.68 9.59 -5.82
CA LYS A 82 -21.17 9.95 -4.48
C LYS A 82 -20.06 10.45 -3.56
N LEU A 83 -18.87 9.87 -3.62
CA LEU A 83 -17.73 10.34 -2.82
C LEU A 83 -17.28 11.73 -3.28
N ALA A 84 -17.23 11.99 -4.58
CA ALA A 84 -16.91 13.30 -5.13
C ALA A 84 -17.95 14.36 -4.75
N GLU A 85 -19.24 14.03 -4.85
CA GLU A 85 -20.36 14.90 -4.42
C GLU A 85 -20.28 15.25 -2.93
N ASN A 86 -19.85 14.30 -2.09
CA ASN A 86 -19.60 14.51 -0.67
C ASN A 86 -18.28 15.26 -0.36
N GLY A 87 -17.56 15.72 -1.39
CA GLY A 87 -16.37 16.56 -1.26
C GLY A 87 -15.05 15.81 -1.14
N LEU A 88 -15.01 14.49 -1.36
CA LEU A 88 -13.76 13.73 -1.39
C LEU A 88 -12.97 14.09 -2.65
N LYS A 89 -11.69 14.46 -2.46
CA LYS A 89 -10.78 14.79 -3.57
C LYS A 89 -10.00 13.57 -4.01
N PHE A 90 -10.20 13.15 -5.25
CA PHE A 90 -9.40 12.11 -5.88
C PHE A 90 -8.09 12.67 -6.45
N MET A 91 -7.14 11.77 -6.70
CA MET A 91 -5.98 12.10 -7.51
C MET A 91 -6.42 12.47 -8.94
N PRO A 92 -5.70 13.40 -9.61
CA PRO A 92 -5.98 13.72 -11.00
C PRO A 92 -5.73 12.48 -11.89
N GLY A 93 -6.42 12.45 -13.04
CA GLY A 93 -6.18 11.42 -14.05
C GLY A 93 -4.74 11.46 -14.58
N PRO A 94 -4.26 10.35 -15.17
CA PRO A 94 -2.95 10.32 -15.81
C PRO A 94 -2.89 11.34 -16.97
N PRO A 95 -1.70 11.87 -17.31
CA PRO A 95 -1.49 12.70 -18.49
C PRO A 95 -1.71 11.94 -19.80
#